data_AF-A0A2N4T0U4-F1
#
_entry.id   AF-A0A2N4T0U4-F1
#
_cell.length_a   1.000
_cell.length_b   1.000
_cell.length_c   1.000
_cell.angle_alpha   90.00
_cell.angle_beta   90.00
_cell.angle_gamma   90.00
#
_symmetry.space_group_name_H-M   'P 1'
#
loop_
_entity.id
_entity.type
_entity.pdbx_description
1 polymer ?
#
loop_
_entity_poly.entity_id
_entity_poly.type
_entity_poly.pdbx_seq_one_letter_code
_entity_poly.pdbx_strand_id
1 'polypeptide(L)'
;MGSIVSAPADLVIATSDGIDVHFAGIDLDASLSAQAQEPPGGNGVRISLAAVRGEETMRRDGQFQAARLAWAQRRQDQVTEEEPVPLMPGFSVLDRVGVVLSDELGTEYRLVAGQAAGDGTEWESAWEFVPQPSEVSGTLRLQFTLDGAPTGKTCEVRVP
;
A
#
# COMPACT_ATOMS: atom_id res chain seq x y z
N MET A 1 -15.39 16.15 4.88
CA MET A 1 -15.07 14.83 4.30
C MET A 1 -14.69 15.06 2.84
N GLY A 2 -13.49 14.65 2.44
CA GLY A 2 -13.04 14.84 1.05
C GLY A 2 -13.83 13.99 0.06
N SER A 3 -13.78 14.34 -1.22
CA SER A 3 -14.46 13.58 -2.28
C SER A 3 -13.53 13.31 -3.46
N ILE A 4 -13.62 12.12 -4.04
CA ILE A 4 -12.88 11.79 -5.27
C ILE A 4 -13.48 12.60 -6.42
N VAL A 5 -12.65 13.42 -7.06
CA VAL A 5 -13.01 14.23 -8.23
C VAL A 5 -12.75 13.47 -9.51
N SER A 6 -11.64 12.71 -9.56
CA SER A 6 -11.24 11.93 -10.73
C SER A 6 -10.45 10.70 -10.29
N ALA A 7 -10.68 9.56 -10.95
CA ALA A 7 -9.93 8.32 -10.75
C ALA A 7 -9.93 7.50 -12.06
N PRO A 8 -9.00 6.55 -12.25
CA PRO A 8 -9.06 5.62 -13.38
C PRO A 8 -10.39 4.88 -13.40
N ALA A 9 -10.99 4.71 -14.59
CA ALA A 9 -12.33 4.12 -14.72
C ALA A 9 -12.42 2.67 -14.23
N ASP A 10 -11.33 1.92 -14.37
CA ASP A 10 -11.15 0.55 -13.89
C ASP A 10 -10.56 0.49 -12.48
N LEU A 11 -10.21 1.64 -11.89
CA LEU A 11 -9.45 1.80 -10.65
C LEU A 11 -8.06 1.15 -10.66
N VAL A 12 -7.62 0.57 -11.79
CA VAL A 12 -6.30 -0.04 -11.96
C VAL A 12 -5.26 1.08 -12.07
N ILE A 13 -4.36 1.10 -11.10
CA ILE A 13 -3.30 2.10 -10.99
C ILE A 13 -1.93 1.58 -11.43
N ALA A 14 -1.73 0.26 -11.38
CA ALA A 14 -0.52 -0.44 -11.78
C ALA A 14 -0.83 -1.91 -12.07
N THR A 15 0.05 -2.56 -12.84
CA THR A 15 0.07 -4.01 -13.01
C THR A 15 1.48 -4.49 -12.69
N SER A 16 1.62 -5.34 -11.67
CA SER A 16 2.91 -5.89 -11.24
C SER A 16 2.87 -7.41 -11.33
N ASP A 17 3.80 -7.99 -12.08
CA ASP A 17 3.88 -9.43 -12.37
C ASP A 17 2.56 -10.05 -12.90
N GLY A 18 1.80 -9.29 -13.69
CA GLY A 18 0.50 -9.73 -14.21
C GLY A 18 -0.63 -9.69 -13.18
N ILE A 19 -0.41 -9.10 -12.01
CA ILE A 19 -1.45 -8.82 -11.01
C ILE A 19 -1.76 -7.33 -11.05
N ASP A 20 -3.02 -7.00 -11.32
CA ASP A 20 -3.50 -5.62 -11.28
C ASP A 20 -3.62 -5.13 -9.84
N VAL A 21 -3.31 -3.85 -9.62
CA VAL A 21 -3.42 -3.17 -8.33
C VAL A 21 -4.37 -2.00 -8.47
N HIS A 22 -5.33 -1.94 -7.55
CA HIS A 22 -6.37 -0.94 -7.49
C HIS A 22 -6.12 0.10 -6.39
N PHE A 23 -6.56 1.33 -6.66
CA PHE A 23 -6.77 2.32 -5.62
C PHE A 23 -8.01 1.96 -4.79
N ALA A 24 -7.83 1.61 -3.52
CA ALA A 24 -8.88 1.11 -2.64
C ALA A 24 -9.48 2.21 -1.74
N GLY A 25 -8.75 3.30 -1.49
CA GLY A 25 -9.30 4.43 -0.76
C GLY A 25 -8.26 5.41 -0.26
N ILE A 26 -8.76 6.51 0.31
CA ILE A 26 -7.98 7.57 0.94
C ILE A 26 -8.68 8.04 2.21
N ASP A 27 -7.90 8.25 3.25
CA ASP A 27 -8.30 8.95 4.48
C ASP A 27 -7.39 10.17 4.64
N LEU A 28 -7.98 11.37 4.63
CA LEU A 28 -7.26 12.65 4.68
C LEU A 28 -6.98 13.11 6.12
N ASP A 29 -7.51 12.41 7.14
CA ASP A 29 -7.33 12.73 8.56
C ASP A 29 -7.00 11.45 9.34
N ALA A 30 -6.19 10.59 8.73
CA ALA A 30 -5.85 9.30 9.29
C ALA A 30 -4.96 9.47 10.52
N SER A 31 -5.35 8.86 11.64
CA SER A 31 -4.42 8.65 12.76
C SER A 31 -3.29 7.74 12.32
N LEU A 32 -2.05 8.23 12.38
CA LEU A 32 -0.87 7.53 11.89
C LEU A 32 -0.58 6.26 12.71
N SER A 33 -0.03 5.25 12.05
CA SER A 33 0.36 4.01 12.71
C SER A 33 1.48 4.26 13.72
N ALA A 34 1.59 3.38 14.73
CA ALA A 34 2.67 3.47 15.73
C ALA A 34 4.08 3.27 15.14
N GLN A 35 4.15 2.77 13.91
CA GLN A 35 5.40 2.57 13.16
C GLN A 35 5.81 3.80 12.35
N ALA A 36 4.93 4.79 12.21
CA ALA A 36 5.26 6.05 11.56
C ALA A 36 6.43 6.73 12.28
N GLN A 37 7.36 7.28 11.50
CA GLN A 37 8.51 8.02 12.02
C GLN A 37 8.12 9.43 12.51
N GLU A 38 7.00 9.52 13.22
CA GLU A 38 6.37 10.74 13.71
C GLU A 38 5.93 10.55 15.17
N PRO A 39 5.72 11.63 15.94
CA PRO A 39 5.22 11.53 17.30
C PRO A 39 3.89 10.77 17.35
N PRO A 40 3.68 9.87 18.34
CA PRO A 40 2.43 9.16 18.50
C PRO A 40 1.22 10.11 18.55
N GLY A 41 0.17 9.79 17.79
CA GLY A 41 -1.06 10.59 17.75
C GLY A 41 -1.07 11.73 16.73
N GLY A 42 -0.08 11.82 15.85
CA GLY A 42 -0.16 12.68 14.66
C GLY A 42 -1.21 12.19 13.67
N ASN A 43 -1.83 13.14 12.95
CA ASN A 43 -2.72 12.86 11.82
C ASN A 43 -2.00 13.12 10.50
N GLY A 44 -2.43 12.43 9.46
CA GLY A 44 -1.90 12.58 8.11
C GLY A 44 -2.83 12.01 7.06
N VAL A 45 -2.27 11.68 5.90
CA VAL A 45 -2.99 11.03 4.80
C VAL A 45 -2.67 9.55 4.79
N ARG A 46 -3.68 8.69 4.77
CA ARG A 46 -3.52 7.26 4.49
C ARG A 46 -4.09 6.92 3.12
N ILE A 47 -3.28 6.29 2.28
CA ILE A 47 -3.68 5.76 0.99
C ILE A 47 -3.75 4.24 1.08
N SER A 48 -4.89 3.66 0.71
CA SER A 48 -5.10 2.21 0.70
C SER A 48 -5.11 1.69 -0.73
N LEU A 49 -4.35 0.62 -0.98
CA LEU A 49 -4.30 -0.09 -2.26
C LEU A 49 -4.68 -1.55 -2.05
N ALA A 50 -5.17 -2.20 -3.11
CA ALA A 50 -5.47 -3.63 -3.08
C ALA A 50 -5.14 -4.29 -4.41
N ALA A 51 -4.54 -5.48 -4.39
CA ALA A 51 -4.32 -6.27 -5.59
C ALA A 51 -5.61 -7.02 -5.99
N VAL A 52 -5.86 -7.11 -7.29
CA VAL A 52 -7.01 -7.83 -7.84
C VAL A 52 -6.81 -9.33 -7.66
N ARG A 53 -7.80 -9.97 -7.04
CA ARG A 53 -7.81 -11.41 -6.83
C ARG A 53 -8.08 -12.12 -8.15
N GLY A 54 -7.18 -13.04 -8.50
CA GLY A 54 -7.25 -13.88 -9.70
C GLY A 54 -6.39 -15.15 -9.56
N GLU A 55 -6.28 -15.90 -10.66
CA GLU A 55 -5.57 -17.18 -10.70
C GLU A 55 -4.13 -17.07 -10.17
N GLU A 56 -3.40 -16.04 -10.59
CA GLU A 56 -2.01 -15.84 -10.17
C GLU A 56 -1.89 -15.55 -8.66
N THR A 57 -2.77 -14.72 -8.09
CA THR A 57 -2.79 -14.47 -6.64
C THR A 57 -3.12 -15.75 -5.85
N MET A 58 -4.07 -16.56 -6.32
CA MET A 58 -4.43 -17.84 -5.69
C MET A 58 -3.29 -18.86 -5.77
N ARG A 59 -2.59 -18.91 -6.92
CA ARG A 59 -1.42 -19.76 -7.11
C ARG A 59 -0.31 -19.40 -6.13
N ARG A 60 -0.01 -18.11 -5.99
CA ARG A 60 1.02 -17.63 -5.04
C ARG A 60 0.62 -17.87 -3.59
N ASP A 61 -0.65 -17.69 -3.22
CA ASP A 61 -1.15 -18.04 -1.89
C ASP A 61 -0.96 -19.52 -1.57
N GLY A 62 -1.30 -20.41 -2.51
CA GLY A 62 -1.11 -21.85 -2.34
C GLY A 62 0.36 -22.24 -2.15
N GLN A 63 1.25 -21.62 -2.92
CA GLN A 63 2.70 -21.81 -2.77
C GLN A 63 3.21 -21.33 -1.41
N PHE A 64 2.76 -20.14 -0.98
CA PHE A 64 3.12 -19.58 0.33
C PHE A 64 2.63 -20.48 1.47
N GLN A 65 1.39 -20.95 1.43
CA GLN A 65 0.86 -21.84 2.47
C GLN A 65 1.65 -23.14 2.55
N ALA A 66 1.94 -23.78 1.41
CA ALA A 66 2.77 -24.98 1.37
C ALA A 66 4.18 -24.74 1.93
N ALA A 67 4.80 -23.61 1.58
CA ALA A 67 6.12 -23.23 2.10
C ALA A 67 6.09 -22.94 3.61
N ARG A 68 5.07 -22.24 4.10
CA ARG A 68 4.87 -21.93 5.52
C ARG A 68 4.67 -23.19 6.36
N LEU A 69 3.88 -24.15 5.86
CA LEU A 69 3.71 -25.47 6.48
C LEU A 69 5.04 -26.24 6.55
N ALA A 70 5.78 -26.30 5.44
CA ALA A 70 7.07 -26.97 5.40
C ALA A 70 8.10 -26.34 6.35
N TRP A 71 8.16 -25.00 6.38
CA TRP A 71 9.00 -24.25 7.31
C TRP A 71 8.64 -24.54 8.77
N ALA A 72 7.35 -24.55 9.12
CA ALA A 72 6.90 -24.84 10.47
C ALA A 72 7.29 -26.26 10.92
N GLN A 73 7.19 -27.24 10.01
CA GLN A 73 7.62 -28.62 10.26
C GLN A 73 9.13 -28.70 10.52
N ARG A 74 9.94 -28.07 9.66
CA ARG A 74 11.41 -28.06 9.81
C ARG A 74 11.87 -27.40 11.11
N ARG A 75 11.20 -26.31 11.51
CA ARG A 75 11.50 -25.61 12.77
C ARG A 75 11.21 -26.47 14.02
N GLN A 76 10.23 -27.36 13.95
CA GLN A 76 9.98 -28.31 15.04
C GLN A 76 11.08 -29.38 15.12
N ASP A 77 11.64 -29.76 13.97
CA ASP A 77 12.66 -30.82 13.85
C ASP A 77 14.09 -30.31 14.08
N GLN A 78 14.36 -29.00 13.90
CA GLN A 78 15.68 -28.39 14.05
C GLN A 78 15.65 -27.20 15.02
N VAL A 79 16.39 -27.30 16.13
CA VAL A 79 16.42 -26.30 17.21
C VAL A 79 17.43 -25.16 16.94
N THR A 80 18.32 -25.28 15.95
CA THR A 80 19.56 -24.49 15.91
C THR A 80 19.82 -23.63 14.66
N GLU A 81 19.11 -23.80 13.55
CA GLU A 81 19.27 -22.90 12.39
C GLU A 81 18.07 -21.94 12.26
N GLU A 82 18.37 -20.63 12.20
CA GLU A 82 17.40 -19.58 11.90
C GLU A 82 17.06 -19.61 10.40
N GLU A 83 16.21 -20.56 9.99
CA GLU A 83 15.66 -20.53 8.63
C GLU A 83 14.67 -19.37 8.50
N PRO A 84 14.81 -18.48 7.48
CA PRO A 84 13.93 -17.33 7.32
C PRO A 84 12.49 -17.77 7.08
N VAL A 85 11.55 -17.03 7.69
CA VAL A 85 10.12 -17.22 7.44
C VAL A 85 9.84 -16.95 5.95
N PRO A 86 9.05 -17.79 5.27
CA PRO A 86 8.64 -17.52 3.89
C PRO A 86 8.02 -16.12 3.76
N LEU A 87 8.42 -15.40 2.72
CA LEU A 87 7.90 -14.06 2.44
C LEU A 87 6.46 -14.15 1.92
N MET A 88 5.61 -13.21 2.35
CA MET A 88 4.23 -13.15 1.91
C MET A 88 4.12 -12.75 0.45
N PRO A 89 3.21 -13.37 -0.33
CA PRO A 89 3.16 -13.15 -1.76
C PRO A 89 2.75 -11.73 -2.13
N GLY A 90 1.84 -11.12 -1.36
CA GLY A 90 1.38 -9.75 -1.56
C GLY A 90 2.50 -8.71 -1.42
N PHE A 91 3.48 -8.95 -0.55
CA PHE A 91 4.61 -8.03 -0.33
C PHE A 91 5.38 -7.78 -1.63
N SER A 92 5.72 -8.85 -2.37
CA SER A 92 6.50 -8.76 -3.62
C SER A 92 5.84 -7.96 -4.75
N VAL A 93 4.53 -7.73 -4.65
CA VAL A 93 3.73 -7.03 -5.65
C VAL A 93 3.39 -5.62 -5.19
N LEU A 94 2.92 -5.48 -3.95
CA LEU A 94 2.39 -4.21 -3.45
C LEU A 94 3.49 -3.26 -2.99
N ASP A 95 4.63 -3.76 -2.48
CA ASP A 95 5.77 -2.92 -2.05
C ASP A 95 6.37 -2.11 -3.21
N ARG A 96 6.17 -2.59 -4.45
CA ARG A 96 6.63 -1.94 -5.68
C ARG A 96 5.74 -0.78 -6.11
N VAL A 97 4.50 -0.72 -5.61
CA VAL A 97 3.51 0.28 -6.01
C VAL A 97 3.53 1.45 -5.04
N GLY A 98 4.04 2.58 -5.50
CA GLY A 98 4.15 3.82 -4.72
C GLY A 98 3.08 4.84 -5.09
N VAL A 99 3.00 5.89 -4.26
CA VAL A 99 2.15 7.06 -4.49
C VAL A 99 2.94 8.31 -4.17
N VAL A 100 2.85 9.30 -5.07
CA VAL A 100 3.37 10.65 -4.86
C VAL A 100 2.18 11.60 -4.70
N LEU A 101 2.17 12.37 -3.62
CA LEU A 101 1.13 13.35 -3.34
C LEU A 101 1.61 14.75 -3.72
N SER A 102 0.70 15.55 -4.26
CA SER A 102 0.93 16.97 -4.57
C SER A 102 -0.37 17.77 -4.46
N ASP A 103 -0.27 19.03 -4.07
CA ASP A 103 -1.39 19.96 -4.06
C ASP A 103 -1.02 21.29 -4.73
N GLU A 104 -2.00 22.19 -4.83
CA GLU A 104 -1.86 23.51 -5.46
C GLU A 104 -0.99 24.47 -4.63
N LEU A 105 -0.76 24.17 -3.34
CA LEU A 105 0.03 24.98 -2.42
C LEU A 105 1.52 24.61 -2.44
N GLY A 106 1.88 23.54 -3.13
CA GLY A 106 3.25 23.03 -3.17
C GLY A 106 3.67 22.36 -1.86
N THR A 107 2.71 21.81 -1.10
CA THR A 107 3.00 21.10 0.15
C THR A 107 3.86 19.88 -0.13
N GLU A 108 4.95 19.74 0.63
CA GLU A 108 5.84 18.58 0.54
C GLU A 108 5.30 17.45 1.42
N TYR A 109 4.60 16.49 0.81
CA TYR A 109 4.12 15.30 1.50
C TYR A 109 5.22 14.23 1.55
N ARG A 110 5.55 13.77 2.75
CA ARG A 110 6.55 12.74 3.02
C ARG A 110 5.87 11.44 3.45
N LEU A 111 6.27 10.34 2.83
CA LEU A 111 5.93 8.99 3.29
C LEU A 111 6.63 8.71 4.62
N VAL A 112 5.86 8.39 5.66
CA VAL A 112 6.38 8.16 7.03
C VAL A 112 6.18 6.74 7.52
N ALA A 113 5.24 6.02 6.92
CA ALA A 113 5.00 4.60 7.17
C ALA A 113 4.37 3.95 5.94
N GLY A 114 4.57 2.64 5.85
CA GLY A 114 4.06 1.83 4.77
C GLY A 114 3.92 0.38 5.21
N GLN A 115 2.82 -0.24 4.82
CA GLN A 115 2.59 -1.66 5.01
C GLN A 115 2.16 -2.27 3.68
N ALA A 116 2.88 -3.29 3.22
CA ALA A 116 2.52 -4.10 2.07
C ALA A 116 2.21 -5.52 2.52
N ALA A 117 0.97 -5.98 2.27
CA ALA A 117 0.41 -7.23 2.77
C ALA A 117 0.22 -7.27 4.32
N GLY A 118 -0.52 -8.28 4.79
CA GLY A 118 -0.90 -8.49 6.19
C GLY A 118 0.01 -9.51 6.90
N ASP A 119 -0.55 -10.46 7.64
CA ASP A 119 0.15 -11.54 8.35
C ASP A 119 -0.03 -12.93 7.70
N GLY A 120 -0.67 -12.98 6.53
CA GLY A 120 -1.02 -14.19 5.81
C GLY A 120 -1.06 -14.01 4.29
N THR A 121 -2.26 -14.02 3.74
CA THR A 121 -2.53 -14.01 2.28
C THR A 121 -3.24 -12.75 1.84
N GLU A 122 -3.05 -11.66 2.59
CA GLU A 122 -3.68 -10.38 2.29
C GLU A 122 -2.99 -9.73 1.10
N TRP A 123 -3.81 -9.14 0.24
CA TRP A 123 -3.39 -8.43 -0.95
C TRP A 123 -3.78 -6.96 -0.84
N GLU A 124 -3.46 -6.36 0.31
CA GLU A 124 -3.78 -4.98 0.66
C GLU A 124 -2.51 -4.27 1.13
N SER A 125 -2.42 -2.99 0.85
CA SER A 125 -1.34 -2.14 1.34
C SER A 125 -1.85 -0.77 1.78
N ALA A 126 -1.12 -0.15 2.70
CA ALA A 126 -1.39 1.19 3.19
C ALA A 126 -0.12 2.02 3.19
N TRP A 127 -0.21 3.25 2.68
CA TRP A 127 0.87 4.23 2.67
C TRP A 127 0.44 5.47 3.44
N GLU A 128 1.25 5.88 4.42
CA GLU A 128 0.94 6.99 5.33
C GLU A 128 1.87 8.17 5.09
N PHE A 129 1.29 9.35 4.93
CA PHE A 129 1.98 10.58 4.58
C PHE A 129 1.69 11.70 5.57
N VAL A 130 2.68 12.59 5.74
CA VAL A 130 2.55 13.86 6.44
C VAL A 130 2.99 15.01 5.54
N PRO A 131 2.49 16.24 5.74
CA PRO A 131 1.48 16.62 6.73
C PRO A 131 0.07 16.17 6.31
N GLN A 132 -0.90 16.34 7.22
CA GLN A 132 -2.30 16.40 6.84
C GLN A 132 -2.52 17.55 5.83
N PRO A 133 -3.40 17.40 4.82
CA PRO A 133 -3.69 18.48 3.89
C PRO A 133 -4.27 19.68 4.64
N SER A 134 -3.88 20.89 4.24
CA SER A 134 -4.42 22.10 4.89
C SER A 134 -5.94 22.19 4.74
N GLU A 135 -6.63 22.78 5.71
CA GLU A 135 -8.08 23.06 5.64
C GLU A 135 -8.47 24.10 4.57
N VAL A 136 -7.51 24.61 3.80
CA VAL A 136 -7.82 25.42 2.62
C VAL A 136 -8.35 24.48 1.55
N SER A 137 -9.63 24.64 1.20
CA SER A 137 -10.26 23.85 0.15
C SER A 137 -9.40 23.85 -1.11
N GLY A 138 -9.09 22.66 -1.61
CA GLY A 138 -8.17 22.47 -2.73
C GLY A 138 -8.21 21.04 -3.27
N THR A 139 -7.33 20.76 -4.23
CA THR A 139 -7.23 19.44 -4.85
C THR A 139 -5.93 18.77 -4.44
N LEU A 140 -6.03 17.59 -3.81
CA LEU A 140 -4.91 16.69 -3.61
C LEU A 140 -4.83 15.75 -4.81
N ARG A 141 -3.70 15.77 -5.51
CA ARG A 141 -3.40 14.88 -6.62
C ARG A 141 -2.51 13.74 -6.17
N LEU A 142 -2.92 12.53 -6.49
CA LEU A 142 -2.19 11.28 -6.29
C LEU A 142 -1.64 10.85 -7.65
N GLN A 143 -0.32 10.70 -7.74
CA GLN A 143 0.34 10.07 -8.88
C GLN A 143 0.86 8.69 -8.46
N PHE A 144 0.40 7.65 -9.14
CA PHE A 144 0.80 6.28 -8.85
C PHE A 144 2.11 5.94 -9.55
N THR A 145 2.96 5.16 -8.89
CA THR A 145 4.24 4.70 -9.41
C THR A 145 4.38 3.19 -9.30
N LEU A 146 5.17 2.60 -10.19
CA LEU A 146 5.63 1.22 -10.10
C LEU A 146 7.15 1.23 -10.20
N ASP A 147 7.83 0.67 -9.20
CA ASP A 147 9.30 0.70 -9.08
C ASP A 147 9.87 2.13 -9.21
N GLY A 148 9.15 3.12 -8.66
CA GLY A 148 9.51 4.54 -8.70
C GLY A 148 9.18 5.26 -10.02
N ALA A 149 8.78 4.55 -11.08
CA ALA A 149 8.39 5.16 -12.36
C ALA A 149 6.88 5.49 -12.38
N PRO A 150 6.45 6.66 -12.90
CA PRO A 150 5.03 6.98 -13.02
C PRO A 150 4.27 5.99 -13.91
N THR A 151 3.10 5.53 -13.47
CA THR A 151 2.26 4.62 -14.27
C THR A 151 1.40 5.36 -15.30
N GLY A 152 1.41 6.70 -15.28
CA GLY A 152 0.51 7.55 -16.05
C GLY A 152 -0.92 7.62 -15.50
N LYS A 153 -1.20 6.91 -14.39
CA LYS A 153 -2.49 6.95 -13.70
C LYS A 153 -2.44 7.96 -12.56
N THR A 154 -3.52 8.70 -12.40
CA THR A 154 -3.66 9.69 -11.32
C THR A 154 -5.05 9.66 -10.73
N CYS A 155 -5.16 10.08 -9.47
CA CYS A 155 -6.43 10.32 -8.78
C CYS A 155 -6.41 11.75 -8.23
N GLU A 156 -7.56 12.43 -8.26
CA GLU A 156 -7.74 13.76 -7.70
C GLU A 156 -8.82 13.71 -6.63
N VAL A 157 -8.50 14.28 -5.47
CA VAL A 157 -9.36 14.27 -4.29
C VAL A 157 -9.54 15.71 -3.83
N ARG A 158 -10.79 16.14 -3.68
CA ARG A 158 -11.10 17.44 -3.09
C ARG A 158 -10.93 17.36 -1.59
N VAL A 159 -10.08 18.23 -1.06
CA VAL A 159 -9.95 18.49 0.37
C VAL A 159 -11.10 19.43 0.77
N PRO A 160 -11.86 19.11 1.83
CA PRO A 160 -13.02 19.89 2.26
C PRO A 160 -12.62 21.31 2.69
#